data_AF-A0A538GCZ1-F1
#
_entry.id   AF-A0A538GCZ1-F1
#
_cell.length_a   1.000
_cell.length_b   1.000
_cell.length_c   1.000
_cell.angle_alpha   90.00
_cell.angle_beta   90.00
_cell.angle_gamma   90.00
#
_symmetry.space_group_name_H-M   'P 1'
#
loop_
_entity.id
_entity.type
_entity.pdbx_description
1 polymer ?
#
loop_
_entity_poly.entity_id
_entity_poly.type
_entity_poly.pdbx_seq_one_letter_code
_entity_poly.pdbx_strand_id
1 'polypeptide(L)'
;MVKARSQECERMCASISAALDGELSEFESLLLRAHLDGCDTCREFEVSAQLSTTALRAAPLEQLTRPLALPSKRRRAVGLRVPSAAAAAVLMVAFGGVFESLHGGAARPSSVAFDNRADAQAIAKRQQQANFQQLLIRRALFESNQIPRHPGFQP
;
A
#
# COMPACT_ATOMS: atom_id res chain seq x y z
N MET A 1 -17.13 -23.89 -0.70
CA MET A 1 -17.44 -22.99 -1.83
C MET A 1 -17.70 -21.61 -1.22
N VAL A 2 -16.80 -20.63 -1.41
CA VAL A 2 -16.95 -19.30 -0.80
C VAL A 2 -18.00 -18.54 -1.59
N LYS A 3 -19.09 -18.13 -0.92
CA LYS A 3 -20.16 -17.34 -1.54
C LYS A 3 -19.67 -15.91 -1.73
N ALA A 4 -19.91 -15.32 -2.91
CA ALA A 4 -19.53 -13.94 -3.17
C ALA A 4 -20.27 -13.00 -2.21
N ARG A 5 -19.54 -12.06 -1.60
CA ARG A 5 -20.08 -11.02 -0.72
C ARG A 5 -20.31 -9.74 -1.52
N SER A 6 -21.09 -8.80 -0.96
CA SER A 6 -21.16 -7.45 -1.53
C SER A 6 -19.79 -6.76 -1.40
N GLN A 7 -19.50 -5.81 -2.30
CA GLN A 7 -18.27 -5.01 -2.19
C GLN A 7 -18.16 -4.26 -0.86
N GLU A 8 -19.29 -3.84 -0.29
CA GLU A 8 -19.31 -3.17 1.01
C GLU A 8 -18.87 -4.13 2.13
N CYS A 9 -19.41 -5.35 2.15
CA CYS A 9 -18.96 -6.36 3.12
C CYS A 9 -17.50 -6.75 2.91
N GLU A 10 -17.00 -6.81 1.67
CA GLU A 10 -15.58 -7.06 1.41
C GLU A 10 -14.70 -5.94 1.99
N ARG A 11 -15.11 -4.68 1.83
CA ARG A 11 -14.44 -3.54 2.45
C ARG A 11 -14.46 -3.64 3.97
N MET A 12 -15.59 -4.02 4.56
CA MET A 12 -15.71 -4.16 6.01
C MET A 12 -14.89 -5.34 6.54
N CYS A 13 -14.76 -6.44 5.79
CA CYS A 13 -13.83 -7.52 6.14
C CYS A 13 -12.38 -7.03 6.19
N ALA A 14 -11.97 -6.17 5.26
CA ALA A 14 -10.64 -5.56 5.31
C ALA A 14 -10.48 -4.64 6.54
N SER A 15 -11.50 -3.83 6.85
CA SER A 15 -11.51 -2.99 8.06
C SER A 15 -11.47 -3.81 9.36
N ILE A 16 -12.16 -4.96 9.42
CA ILE A 16 -12.10 -5.89 10.56
C ILE A 16 -10.68 -6.42 10.73
N SER A 17 -10.00 -6.80 9.64
CA SER A 17 -8.59 -7.23 9.70
C SER A 17 -7.70 -6.11 10.26
N ALA A 18 -7.82 -4.89 9.73
CA ALA A 18 -7.07 -3.74 10.22
C ALA A 18 -7.37 -3.43 11.70
N ALA A 19 -8.61 -3.61 12.16
CA ALA A 19 -8.99 -3.43 13.56
C ALA A 19 -8.26 -4.39 14.49
N LEU A 20 -8.12 -5.66 14.09
CA LEU A 20 -7.39 -6.68 14.86
C LEU A 20 -5.91 -6.35 15.03
N ASP A 21 -5.35 -5.58 14.09
CA ASP A 21 -3.97 -5.11 14.11
C ASP A 21 -3.82 -3.70 14.73
N GLY A 22 -4.93 -3.07 15.15
CA GLY A 22 -4.92 -1.74 15.75
C GLY A 22 -4.67 -0.60 14.76
N GLU A 23 -4.93 -0.84 13.47
CA GLU A 23 -4.59 0.06 12.37
C GLU A 23 -5.76 0.96 11.92
N LEU A 24 -6.93 0.86 12.56
CA LEU A 24 -8.07 1.71 12.22
C LEU A 24 -7.95 3.11 12.83
N SER A 25 -8.28 4.12 12.02
CA SER A 25 -8.59 5.45 12.54
C SER A 25 -9.91 5.47 13.31
N GLU A 26 -10.16 6.55 14.06
CA GLU A 26 -11.42 6.73 14.81
C GLU A 26 -12.64 6.74 13.89
N PHE A 27 -12.54 7.44 12.75
CA PHE A 27 -13.61 7.51 11.76
C PHE A 27 -13.92 6.13 11.16
N GLU A 28 -12.90 5.36 10.81
CA GLU A 28 -13.09 4.00 10.28
C GLU A 28 -13.67 3.05 11.33
N SER A 29 -13.28 3.23 12.60
CA SER A 29 -13.87 2.48 13.71
C SER A 29 -15.37 2.76 13.87
N LEU A 30 -15.79 4.01 13.73
CA LEU A 30 -17.21 4.38 13.76
C LEU A 30 -17.99 3.80 12.57
N LEU A 31 -17.43 3.87 11.37
CA LEU A 31 -18.02 3.27 10.17
C LEU A 31 -18.17 1.76 10.31
N LEU A 32 -17.14 1.09 10.82
CA LEU A 32 -17.17 -0.35 11.03
C LEU A 32 -18.25 -0.75 12.03
N ARG A 33 -18.33 -0.07 13.18
CA ARG A 33 -19.38 -0.32 14.18
C ARG A 33 -20.79 -0.16 13.59
N ALA A 34 -21.03 0.92 12.87
CA ALA A 34 -22.33 1.17 12.25
C ALA A 34 -22.72 0.07 11.25
N HIS A 35 -21.76 -0.47 10.48
CA HIS A 35 -22.02 -1.59 9.59
C HIS A 35 -22.27 -2.89 10.37
N LEU A 36 -21.49 -3.14 11.42
CA LEU A 36 -21.63 -4.32 12.27
C LEU A 36 -22.97 -4.33 13.03
N ASP A 37 -23.59 -3.18 13.30
CA ASP A 37 -24.93 -3.11 13.88
C ASP A 37 -26.01 -3.65 12.92
N GLY A 38 -25.80 -3.52 11.61
CA GLY A 38 -26.77 -3.91 10.57
C GLY A 38 -26.48 -5.21 9.82
N CYS A 39 -25.27 -5.78 9.95
CA CYS A 39 -24.83 -6.88 9.08
C CYS A 39 -24.39 -8.13 9.84
N ASP A 40 -25.26 -9.14 9.90
CA ASP A 40 -24.96 -10.45 10.53
C ASP A 40 -23.73 -11.14 9.92
N THR A 41 -23.59 -11.12 8.60
CA THR A 41 -22.47 -11.81 7.94
C THR A 41 -21.10 -11.20 8.31
N CYS A 42 -21.04 -9.90 8.55
CA CYS A 42 -19.82 -9.23 8.98
C CYS A 42 -19.55 -9.45 10.47
N ARG A 43 -20.60 -9.54 11.32
CA ARG A 43 -20.46 -9.94 12.73
C ARG A 43 -19.91 -11.35 12.88
N GLU A 44 -20.46 -12.31 12.13
CA GLU A 44 -19.96 -13.69 12.13
C GLU A 44 -18.49 -13.77 11.69
N PHE A 45 -18.13 -12.98 10.66
CA PHE A 45 -16.76 -12.89 10.20
C PHE A 45 -15.83 -12.28 11.27
N GLU A 46 -16.24 -11.20 11.93
CA GLU A 46 -15.48 -10.57 13.02
C GLU A 46 -15.18 -11.56 14.14
N VAL A 47 -16.19 -12.30 14.62
CA VAL A 47 -16.01 -13.31 15.66
C VAL A 47 -15.04 -14.40 15.21
N SER A 48 -15.20 -14.92 13.99
CA SER A 48 -14.31 -15.96 13.44
C SER A 48 -12.86 -15.48 13.28
N ALA A 49 -12.67 -14.25 12.79
CA ALA A 49 -11.36 -13.63 12.61
C ALA A 49 -10.68 -13.35 13.96
N GLN A 50 -11.44 -12.89 14.97
CA GLN A 50 -10.96 -12.67 16.32
C GLN A 50 -10.50 -13.98 16.95
N LEU A 51 -11.31 -15.04 16.89
CA LEU A 51 -10.95 -16.36 17.43
C LEU A 51 -9.67 -16.90 16.79
N SER A 52 -9.57 -16.83 15.45
CA SER A 52 -8.41 -17.31 14.72
C SER A 52 -7.14 -16.52 15.08
N THR A 53 -7.26 -15.19 15.11
CA THR A 53 -6.14 -14.30 15.44
C THR A 53 -5.68 -14.50 16.87
N THR A 54 -6.60 -14.61 17.83
CA THR A 54 -6.27 -14.88 19.24
C THR A 54 -5.59 -16.25 19.38
N ALA A 55 -6.10 -17.29 18.73
CA ALA A 55 -5.48 -18.62 18.77
C ALA A 55 -4.05 -18.61 18.23
N LEU A 56 -3.81 -17.95 17.09
CA LEU A 56 -2.48 -17.84 16.49
C LEU A 56 -1.51 -17.01 17.33
N ARG A 57 -1.98 -15.88 17.90
CA ARG A 57 -1.12 -15.00 18.73
C ARG A 57 -0.80 -15.61 20.10
N ALA A 58 -1.69 -16.44 20.64
CA ALA A 58 -1.48 -17.12 21.91
C ALA A 58 -0.70 -18.44 21.77
N ALA A 59 -0.55 -18.97 20.55
CA ALA A 59 0.18 -20.19 20.31
C ALA A 59 1.67 -20.03 20.64
N PRO A 60 2.30 -21.01 21.32
CA PRO A 60 3.75 -21.02 21.49
C PRO A 60 4.46 -20.99 20.14
N LEU A 61 5.58 -20.27 20.06
CA LEU A 61 6.40 -20.24 18.85
C LEU A 61 6.96 -21.63 18.57
N GLU A 62 6.75 -22.11 17.35
CA GLU A 62 7.30 -23.39 16.90
C GLU A 62 8.81 -23.28 16.66
N GLN A 63 9.58 -24.24 17.18
CA GLN A 63 11.02 -24.27 16.96
C GLN A 63 11.33 -24.75 15.54
N LEU A 64 12.13 -23.96 14.83
CA LEU A 64 12.62 -24.31 13.51
C LEU A 64 13.63 -25.46 13.61
N THR A 65 13.39 -26.57 12.93
CA THR A 65 14.33 -27.73 12.89
C THR A 65 15.60 -27.43 12.09
N ARG A 66 15.58 -26.39 11.26
CA ARG A 66 16.71 -25.96 10.42
C ARG A 66 16.90 -24.45 10.49
N PRO A 67 18.15 -23.96 10.47
CA PRO A 67 18.42 -22.53 10.45
C PRO A 67 17.86 -21.89 9.17
N LEU A 68 17.15 -20.77 9.32
CA LEU A 68 16.71 -19.92 8.20
C LEU A 68 17.78 -18.85 7.94
N ALA A 69 18.38 -18.87 6.76
CA ALA A 69 19.27 -17.79 6.33
C ALA A 69 18.43 -16.62 5.80
N LEU A 70 18.38 -15.52 6.55
CA LEU A 70 17.79 -14.28 6.04
C LEU A 70 18.80 -13.56 5.13
N PRO A 71 18.38 -13.02 3.96
CA PRO A 71 19.27 -12.25 3.12
C PRO A 71 19.77 -11.04 3.92
N SER A 72 21.09 -10.92 4.11
CA SER A 72 21.65 -9.76 4.80
C SER A 72 21.45 -8.54 3.91
N LYS A 73 20.60 -7.60 4.36
CA LYS A 73 20.62 -6.25 3.79
C LYS A 73 21.97 -5.66 4.17
N ARG A 74 22.95 -5.73 3.26
CA ARG A 74 24.18 -4.93 3.39
C ARG A 74 23.73 -3.50 3.59
N ARG A 75 23.83 -2.98 4.82
CA ARG A 75 23.73 -1.54 5.06
C ARG A 75 24.86 -0.95 4.24
N ARG A 76 24.55 -0.39 3.07
CA ARG A 76 25.50 0.50 2.40
C ARG A 76 25.67 1.63 3.40
N ALA A 77 26.80 1.64 4.12
CA ALA A 77 27.22 2.84 4.80
C ALA A 77 27.31 3.89 3.69
N VAL A 78 26.28 4.70 3.56
CA VAL A 78 26.33 5.92 2.75
C VAL A 78 27.30 6.78 3.55
N GLY A 79 28.59 6.60 3.29
CA GLY A 79 29.60 7.52 3.77
C GLY A 79 29.14 8.87 3.25
N LEU A 80 28.76 9.74 4.17
CA LEU A 80 28.41 11.12 3.90
C LEU A 80 29.71 11.78 3.42
N ARG A 81 30.06 11.57 2.14
CA ARG A 81 31.03 12.41 1.47
C ARG A 81 30.32 13.73 1.32
N VAL A 82 30.45 14.59 2.32
CA VAL A 82 30.06 15.99 2.23
C VAL A 82 30.85 16.55 1.06
N PRO A 83 30.24 16.82 -0.11
CA PRO A 83 30.96 17.55 -1.13
C PRO A 83 31.24 18.93 -0.53
N SER A 84 32.49 19.37 -0.61
CA SER A 84 33.00 20.68 -0.18
C SER A 84 32.44 21.85 -1.02
N ALA A 85 31.18 21.76 -1.44
CA ALA A 85 30.46 22.76 -2.22
C ALA A 85 29.41 23.52 -1.38
N ALA A 86 29.37 23.32 -0.06
CA ALA A 86 28.48 24.04 0.86
C ALA A 86 28.98 25.44 1.26
N ALA A 87 29.98 26.00 0.57
CA ALA A 87 30.49 27.34 0.86
C ALA A 87 29.87 28.46 0.00
N ALA A 88 29.12 28.13 -1.07
CA ALA A 88 28.67 29.13 -2.05
C ALA A 88 27.19 29.54 -1.95
N ALA A 89 26.38 28.93 -1.08
CA ALA A 89 24.93 29.17 -1.04
C ALA A 89 24.48 30.21 0.02
N VAL A 90 25.40 30.93 0.67
CA VAL A 90 25.06 31.94 1.69
C VAL A 90 24.82 33.33 1.07
N LEU A 91 25.07 33.55 -0.22
CA LEU A 91 25.02 34.88 -0.84
C LEU A 91 23.73 35.24 -1.59
N MET A 92 22.68 34.40 -1.57
CA MET A 92 21.44 34.65 -2.34
C MET A 92 20.22 35.06 -1.49
N VAL A 93 20.42 35.57 -0.27
CA VAL A 93 19.31 36.08 0.59
C VAL A 93 19.18 37.62 0.55
N ALA A 94 20.06 38.33 -0.16
CA ALA A 94 20.16 39.78 -0.01
C ALA A 94 19.32 40.65 -0.98
N PHE A 95 18.71 40.12 -2.05
CA PHE A 95 18.01 40.97 -3.04
C PHE A 95 16.77 40.32 -3.69
N GLY A 96 15.68 40.18 -2.94
CA GLY A 96 14.43 39.67 -3.52
C GLY A 96 13.17 39.93 -2.70
N GLY A 97 13.16 40.99 -1.90
CA GLY A 97 11.93 41.58 -1.39
C GLY A 97 11.49 42.72 -2.31
N VAL A 98 10.17 42.88 -2.47
CA VAL A 98 9.46 43.87 -3.30
C VAL A 98 9.09 43.38 -4.71
N PHE A 99 8.05 42.53 -4.77
CA PHE A 99 6.99 42.71 -5.77
C PHE A 99 5.64 42.67 -5.08
N GLU A 100 5.13 43.87 -4.90
CA GLU A 100 3.86 44.22 -4.32
C GLU A 100 2.72 43.91 -5.30
N SER A 101 1.60 43.52 -4.70
CA SER A 101 0.21 43.71 -5.11
C SER A 101 -0.08 44.31 -6.50
N LEU A 102 -0.94 43.60 -7.24
CA LEU A 102 -2.10 44.10 -8.02
C LEU A 102 -2.24 43.40 -9.38
N HIS A 103 -2.77 42.18 -9.39
CA HIS A 103 -3.67 41.64 -10.43
C HIS A 103 -4.54 40.62 -9.68
N GLY A 104 -5.81 40.87 -9.40
CA GLY A 104 -6.84 41.03 -10.42
C GLY A 104 -7.60 39.69 -10.52
N GLY A 105 -8.76 39.63 -9.85
CA GLY A 105 -9.82 38.63 -9.92
C GLY A 105 -9.52 37.23 -10.46
N ALA A 106 -9.62 36.22 -9.59
CA ALA A 106 -9.90 34.86 -10.04
C ALA A 106 -10.84 34.14 -9.05
N ALA A 107 -12.04 33.89 -9.56
CA ALA A 107 -12.90 32.73 -9.29
C ALA A 107 -13.17 32.33 -7.82
N ARG A 108 -14.45 32.45 -7.44
CA ARG A 108 -15.12 31.49 -6.56
C ARG A 108 -14.59 30.07 -6.84
N PRO A 109 -14.20 29.28 -5.83
CA PRO A 109 -14.02 27.85 -6.05
C PRO A 109 -15.39 27.26 -6.36
N SER A 110 -15.69 27.09 -7.65
CA SER A 110 -16.69 26.13 -8.10
C SER A 110 -16.26 24.78 -7.54
N SER A 111 -17.08 24.21 -6.66
CA SER A 111 -16.95 22.84 -6.21
C SER A 111 -17.12 21.92 -7.41
N VAL A 112 -16.01 21.57 -8.06
CA VAL A 112 -15.98 20.44 -8.98
C VAL A 112 -16.08 19.21 -8.11
N ALA A 113 -17.24 18.56 -8.12
CA ALA A 113 -17.39 17.23 -7.54
C ALA A 113 -16.47 16.29 -8.33
N PHE A 114 -15.31 15.97 -7.77
CA PHE A 114 -14.46 14.92 -8.30
C PHE A 114 -15.17 13.59 -8.07
N ASP A 115 -15.75 13.03 -9.13
CA ASP A 115 -16.31 11.68 -9.12
C ASP A 115 -15.16 10.67 -9.17
N ASN A 116 -14.49 10.52 -8.01
CA ASN A 116 -13.31 9.66 -7.81
C ASN A 116 -13.56 8.21 -8.22
N ARG A 117 -14.81 7.80 -8.41
CA ARG A 117 -15.20 6.44 -8.81
C ARG A 117 -14.83 6.14 -10.27
N ALA A 118 -15.00 7.10 -11.17
CA ALA A 118 -14.64 6.93 -12.58
C ALA A 118 -13.11 6.84 -12.77
N ASP A 119 -12.37 7.71 -12.06
CA ASP A 119 -10.91 7.72 -12.09
C ASP A 119 -10.32 6.46 -11.43
N ALA A 120 -10.87 6.03 -10.29
CA ALA A 120 -10.46 4.79 -9.63
C ALA A 120 -10.70 3.55 -10.53
N GLN A 121 -11.84 3.50 -11.24
CA GLN A 121 -12.14 2.42 -12.18
C GLN A 121 -11.19 2.43 -13.39
N ALA A 122 -10.86 3.60 -13.92
CA ALA A 122 -9.91 3.74 -15.02
C ALA A 122 -8.48 3.30 -14.62
N ILE A 123 -8.04 3.67 -13.41
CA ILE A 123 -6.73 3.26 -12.87
C ILE A 123 -6.70 1.75 -12.65
N ALA A 124 -7.73 1.17 -12.02
CA ALA A 124 -7.83 -0.26 -11.78
C ALA A 124 -7.80 -1.07 -13.09
N LYS A 125 -8.53 -0.61 -14.12
CA LYS A 125 -8.54 -1.25 -15.44
C LYS A 125 -7.17 -1.22 -16.12
N ARG A 126 -6.45 -0.09 -16.06
CA ARG A 126 -5.07 0.02 -16.59
C ARG A 126 -4.11 -0.91 -15.85
N GLN A 127 -4.23 -1.01 -14.52
CA GLN A 127 -3.40 -1.89 -13.72
C GLN A 127 -3.68 -3.37 -14.02
N GLN A 128 -4.95 -3.75 -14.20
CA GLN A 128 -5.34 -5.10 -14.60
C GLN A 128 -4.79 -5.47 -15.99
N GLN A 129 -4.83 -4.54 -16.94
CA GLN A 129 -4.25 -4.74 -18.28
C GLN A 129 -2.72 -4.91 -18.22
N ALA A 130 -2.01 -4.10 -17.42
CA ALA A 130 -0.56 -4.23 -17.25
C ALA A 130 -0.18 -5.58 -16.62
N ASN A 131 -0.90 -6.01 -15.60
CA ASN A 131 -0.69 -7.32 -14.96
C ASN A 131 -0.91 -8.46 -15.96
N PHE A 132 -1.94 -8.38 -16.81
CA PHE A 132 -2.20 -9.40 -17.83
C PHE A 132 -1.07 -9.46 -18.88
N GLN A 133 -0.58 -8.30 -19.33
CA GLN A 133 0.55 -8.24 -20.27
C GLN A 133 1.82 -8.87 -19.66
N GLN A 134 2.11 -8.62 -18.38
CA GLN A 134 3.25 -9.24 -17.70
C GLN A 134 3.12 -10.78 -17.63
N LEU A 135 1.91 -11.30 -17.38
CA LEU A 135 1.67 -12.74 -17.36
C LEU A 135 1.86 -13.37 -18.74
N LEU A 136 1.41 -12.70 -19.81
CA LEU A 136 1.62 -13.17 -21.17
C LEU A 136 3.10 -13.21 -21.56
N ILE A 137 3.85 -12.15 -21.24
CA ILE A 137 5.30 -12.10 -21.48
C ILE A 137 6.00 -13.22 -20.72
N ARG A 138 5.67 -13.41 -19.43
CA ARG A 138 6.26 -14.46 -18.61
C ARG A 138 5.96 -15.85 -19.15
N ARG A 139 4.73 -16.08 -19.62
CA ARG A 139 4.34 -17.35 -20.26
C ARG A 139 5.13 -17.59 -21.55
N ALA A 140 5.29 -16.58 -22.41
CA ALA A 140 6.09 -16.69 -23.62
C ALA A 140 7.57 -17.00 -23.33
N LEU A 141 8.14 -16.43 -22.27
CA LEU A 141 9.50 -16.76 -21.81
C LEU A 141 9.64 -18.20 -21.30
N PHE A 142 8.61 -18.72 -20.62
CA PHE A 142 8.59 -20.13 -20.21
C PHE A 142 8.44 -21.09 -21.40
N GLU A 143 7.54 -20.79 -22.34
CA GLU A 143 7.31 -21.62 -23.54
C GLU A 143 8.54 -21.64 -24.47
N SER A 144 9.31 -20.55 -24.51
CA SER A 144 10.56 -20.45 -25.29
C SER A 144 11.79 -21.07 -24.59
N ASN A 145 11.63 -21.66 -23.39
CA ASN A 145 12.70 -22.27 -22.60
C ASN A 145 13.90 -21.32 -22.32
N GLN A 146 13.69 -20.01 -22.44
CA GLN A 146 14.67 -18.96 -22.16
C GLN A 146 14.47 -18.43 -20.75
N ILE A 147 14.61 -19.29 -19.74
CA ILE A 147 14.76 -18.81 -18.36
C ILE A 147 16.20 -18.26 -18.28
N PRO A 148 16.41 -16.95 -18.03
CA PRO A 148 17.75 -16.44 -17.76
C PRO A 148 18.21 -17.10 -16.46
N ARG A 149 19.08 -18.11 -16.57
CA ARG A 149 19.78 -18.65 -15.41
C ARG A 149 20.66 -17.53 -14.89
N HIS A 150 20.37 -17.07 -13.67
CA HIS A 150 21.28 -16.16 -12.98
C HIS A 150 22.68 -16.81 -12.97
N PRO A 151 23.74 -16.11 -13.43
CA PRO A 151 25.07 -16.70 -13.64
C PRO A 151 25.82 -17.02 -12.32
N GLY A 152 25.12 -17.29 -11.22
CA GLY A 152 25.69 -17.38 -9.88
C GLY A 152 25.62 -18.76 -9.22
N PHE A 153 25.26 -19.83 -9.94
CA PHE A 153 25.24 -21.17 -9.36
C PHE A 153 25.83 -22.18 -10.34
N GLN A 154 27.05 -22.63 -10.03
CA GLN A 154 27.62 -23.88 -10.54
C GLN A 154 27.86 -24.81 -9.34
N PRO A 155 27.68 -26.14 -9.51
CA PRO A 155 27.72 -27.12 -8.43
C PRO A 155 29.09 -27.27 -7.77
#